data_AF-A0A2V5VC27-F1
#
_entry.id   AF-A0A2V5VC27-F1
#
_cell.length_a   1.000
_cell.length_b   1.000
_cell.length_c   1.000
_cell.angle_alpha   90.00
_cell.angle_beta   90.00
_cell.angle_gamma   90.00
#
_symmetry.space_group_name_H-M   'P 1'
#
loop_
_entity.id
_entity.type
_entity.pdbx_description
1 polymer ?
#
loop_
_entity_poly.entity_id
_entity_poly.type
_entity_poly.pdbx_seq_one_letter_code
_entity_poly.pdbx_strand_id
1 'polypeptide(L)'
;MIYSQIPQINAVFCRMRSMRGNLGSLWVASLILATAVAGDAQTLAPTPTPIPSASPSPEEETIIPTFETQKLARTYILDVPAPRGQITDRNGVPLAQNRLSYNLAINFPTPLDFSDAQAVNFAREKIDKAGKLIGRTLRISDEAILRHYRNRGIMPFEIAQNLSQSEYEAVKDNLPAGIMMRPVYVRIYPNGKVAGQIIGYTGRTGRNPDGIVDNHETLWPET
;
A
#
# COMPACT_ATOMS: atom_id res chain seq x y z
N MET A 1 40.99 37.20 -12.33
CA MET A 1 41.17 37.38 -10.88
C MET A 1 39.86 37.02 -10.21
N ILE A 2 39.78 35.82 -9.61
CA ILE A 2 39.66 35.57 -8.15
C ILE A 2 38.17 35.58 -7.71
N TYR A 3 37.50 34.42 -7.67
CA TYR A 3 37.25 33.54 -6.48
C TYR A 3 36.11 34.08 -5.58
N SER A 4 34.92 33.48 -5.60
CA SER A 4 34.44 32.37 -4.70
C SER A 4 33.80 32.90 -3.41
N GLN A 5 32.59 32.43 -3.06
CA GLN A 5 32.34 31.63 -1.85
C GLN A 5 30.86 31.22 -1.72
N ILE A 6 30.66 29.90 -1.55
CA ILE A 6 29.44 29.17 -1.18
C ILE A 6 29.69 28.63 0.24
N PRO A 7 28.72 28.67 1.19
CA PRO A 7 28.74 27.81 2.37
C PRO A 7 27.78 26.62 2.14
N GLN A 8 28.30 25.41 1.87
CA GLN A 8 28.69 24.33 2.80
C GLN A 8 27.52 23.67 3.54
N ILE A 9 27.23 22.45 3.09
CA ILE A 9 26.27 21.45 3.57
C ILE A 9 26.98 20.61 4.64
N ASN A 10 26.41 20.49 5.84
CA ASN A 10 26.91 19.60 6.89
C ASN A 10 26.35 18.18 6.70
N ALA A 11 27.25 17.23 6.36
CA ALA A 11 27.01 15.79 6.44
C ALA A 11 27.87 15.19 7.56
N VAL A 12 27.23 14.58 8.55
CA VAL A 12 27.89 13.85 9.64
C VAL A 12 28.09 12.41 9.19
N PHE A 13 29.32 12.07 8.79
CA PHE A 13 29.75 10.71 8.46
C PHE A 13 30.74 10.25 9.55
N CYS A 14 30.29 9.37 10.45
CA CYS A 14 31.13 8.82 11.51
C CYS A 14 31.87 7.58 10.98
N ARG A 15 33.19 7.69 10.82
CA ARG A 15 34.11 6.62 10.40
C ARG A 15 35.06 6.32 11.55
N MET A 16 34.85 5.22 12.27
CA MET A 16 35.79 4.75 13.29
C MET A 16 36.91 3.92 12.67
N ARG A 17 38.13 4.23 13.12
CA ARG A 17 39.41 3.79 12.59
C ARG A 17 39.95 2.63 13.42
N SER A 18 40.53 1.68 12.70
CA SER A 18 41.37 0.56 13.15
C SER A 18 42.52 0.96 14.08
N MET A 19 42.79 0.13 15.08
CA MET A 19 44.12 -0.02 15.72
C MET A 19 44.49 -1.51 15.86
N ARG A 20 45.73 -1.81 15.49
CA ARG A 20 46.43 -3.11 15.51
C ARG A 20 47.14 -3.37 16.85
N GLY A 21 47.38 -4.65 17.12
CA GLY A 21 48.52 -5.19 17.91
C GLY A 21 48.07 -6.02 19.12
N ASN A 22 48.74 -7.09 19.56
CA ASN A 22 49.87 -7.91 19.10
C ASN A 22 49.91 -9.18 20.01
N LEU A 23 50.76 -10.17 19.68
CA LEU A 23 51.12 -11.41 20.45
C LEU A 23 50.04 -12.51 20.47
N GLY A 24 50.34 -13.80 20.37
CA GLY A 24 51.59 -14.55 20.37
C GLY A 24 51.21 -16.05 20.36
N SER A 25 51.96 -16.87 19.63
CA SER A 25 51.71 -18.30 19.39
C SER A 25 51.63 -19.14 20.67
N LEU A 26 50.74 -20.14 20.70
CA LEU A 26 50.98 -21.43 21.39
C LEU A 26 50.17 -22.55 20.68
N TRP A 27 50.91 -23.56 20.21
CA TRP A 27 50.46 -24.85 19.68
C TRP A 27 49.90 -25.74 20.79
N VAL A 28 48.87 -26.57 20.53
CA VAL A 28 48.81 -28.00 20.95
C VAL A 28 47.81 -28.77 20.06
N ALA A 29 48.21 -29.99 19.74
CA ALA A 29 47.67 -30.97 18.81
C ALA A 29 46.23 -31.47 19.06
N SER A 30 45.60 -31.86 17.95
CA SER A 30 44.38 -32.64 17.87
C SER A 30 44.67 -34.12 18.21
N LEU A 31 43.86 -34.72 19.09
CA LEU A 31 43.81 -36.17 19.29
C LEU A 31 42.35 -36.62 19.22
N ILE A 32 42.03 -37.39 18.19
CA ILE A 32 40.74 -38.05 17.98
C ILE A 32 40.72 -39.28 18.89
N LEU A 33 39.72 -39.38 19.76
CA LEU A 33 39.37 -40.63 20.44
C LEU A 33 37.90 -40.92 20.23
N ALA A 34 37.62 -41.96 19.43
CA ALA A 34 36.30 -42.51 19.23
C ALA A 34 35.97 -43.46 20.39
N THR A 35 34.87 -43.20 21.08
CA THR A 35 34.24 -44.17 21.99
C THR A 35 32.77 -44.31 21.61
N ALA A 36 32.42 -45.48 21.09
CA ALA A 36 31.06 -45.92 20.87
C ALA A 36 30.36 -46.12 22.22
N VAL A 37 29.18 -45.55 22.39
CA VAL A 37 28.25 -45.90 23.47
C VAL A 37 27.04 -46.55 22.84
N ALA A 38 26.85 -47.82 23.23
CA ALA A 38 25.72 -48.65 22.89
C ALA A 38 24.41 -48.06 23.44
N GLY A 39 23.33 -48.25 22.68
CA GLY A 39 22.00 -47.81 23.06
C GLY A 39 21.44 -48.59 24.24
N ASP A 40 20.70 -47.88 25.07
CA ASP A 40 19.60 -48.44 25.86
C ASP A 40 18.33 -47.68 25.48
N ALA A 41 17.38 -48.43 24.95
CA ALA A 41 16.03 -47.98 24.68
C ALA A 41 15.25 -47.96 26.01
N GLN A 42 14.82 -46.77 26.44
CA GLN A 42 13.82 -46.62 27.49
C GLN A 42 12.53 -46.06 26.90
N THR A 43 11.57 -46.97 26.77
CA THR A 43 10.18 -46.72 26.44
C THR A 43 9.53 -45.98 27.61
N LEU A 44 9.27 -44.67 27.47
CA LEU A 44 8.40 -43.93 28.38
C LEU A 44 7.00 -43.84 27.75
N ALA A 45 6.11 -44.70 28.24
CA ALA A 45 4.68 -44.59 27.99
C ALA A 45 4.12 -43.33 28.69
N PRO A 46 3.27 -42.53 28.02
CA PRO A 46 2.57 -41.44 28.68
C PRO A 46 1.29 -41.94 29.36
N THR A 47 1.20 -41.71 30.67
CA THR A 47 -0.01 -41.82 31.50
C THR A 47 -1.04 -40.75 31.09
N PRO A 48 -2.35 -41.06 31.03
CA PRO A 48 -3.38 -40.10 30.66
C PRO A 48 -3.74 -39.20 31.85
N THR A 49 -3.65 -37.89 31.67
CA THR A 49 -4.22 -36.90 32.61
C THR A 49 -5.39 -36.19 31.94
N PRO A 50 -6.46 -35.87 32.69
CA PRO A 50 -7.81 -35.70 32.18
C PRO A 50 -8.05 -34.32 31.57
N ILE A 51 -8.90 -34.32 30.55
CA ILE A 51 -9.40 -33.16 29.81
C ILE A 51 -10.23 -32.27 30.77
N PRO A 52 -9.90 -30.97 30.94
CA PRO A 52 -10.87 -30.02 31.46
C PRO A 52 -11.80 -29.57 30.33
N SER A 53 -13.08 -29.68 30.63
CA SER A 53 -14.29 -29.28 29.92
C SER A 53 -14.16 -28.13 28.92
N ALA A 54 -14.58 -28.43 27.69
CA ALA A 54 -15.41 -27.63 26.79
C ALA A 54 -15.42 -26.10 26.97
N SER A 55 -14.65 -25.43 26.12
CA SER A 55 -14.95 -24.08 25.61
C SER A 55 -15.30 -24.24 24.12
N PRO A 56 -16.31 -23.52 23.59
CA PRO A 56 -16.89 -23.82 22.28
C PRO A 56 -15.86 -23.57 21.17
N SER A 57 -15.70 -24.59 20.32
CA SER A 57 -15.04 -24.47 19.01
C SER A 57 -15.65 -23.31 18.22
N PRO A 58 -14.87 -22.59 17.40
CA PRO A 58 -15.45 -21.66 16.44
C PRO A 58 -16.42 -22.46 15.59
N GLU A 59 -17.67 -22.00 15.55
CA GLU A 59 -18.75 -22.61 14.80
C GLU A 59 -18.20 -22.99 13.42
N GLU A 60 -18.11 -24.30 13.14
CA GLU A 60 -17.94 -24.76 11.77
C GLU A 60 -19.14 -24.20 11.02
N GLU A 61 -18.93 -23.09 10.31
CA GLU A 61 -19.88 -22.57 9.35
C GLU A 61 -20.16 -23.72 8.39
N THR A 62 -21.23 -24.46 8.66
CA THR A 62 -21.70 -25.51 7.79
C THR A 62 -22.07 -24.79 6.51
N ILE A 63 -21.20 -24.84 5.51
CA ILE A 63 -21.44 -24.26 4.19
C ILE A 63 -22.56 -25.10 3.60
N ILE A 64 -23.82 -24.72 3.86
CA ILE A 64 -24.98 -25.34 3.25
C ILE A 64 -24.86 -25.02 1.76
N PRO A 65 -24.62 -26.02 0.89
CA PRO A 65 -24.55 -25.76 -0.54
C PRO A 65 -25.94 -25.32 -1.00
N THR A 66 -26.11 -24.02 -1.18
CA THR A 66 -27.31 -23.48 -1.83
C THR A 66 -27.25 -23.90 -3.29
N PHE A 67 -28.22 -24.69 -3.73
CA PHE A 67 -28.34 -25.12 -5.13
C PHE A 67 -28.82 -23.96 -6.03
N GLU A 68 -29.32 -22.87 -5.43
CA GLU A 68 -29.76 -21.67 -6.14
C GLU A 68 -28.58 -20.78 -6.53
N THR A 69 -28.61 -20.29 -7.76
CA THR A 69 -27.65 -19.28 -8.22
C THR A 69 -27.78 -18.03 -7.35
N GLN A 70 -26.70 -17.65 -6.66
CA GLN A 70 -26.61 -16.42 -5.88
C GLN A 70 -26.74 -15.19 -6.81
N LYS A 71 -27.94 -14.61 -6.89
CA LYS A 71 -28.24 -13.48 -7.81
C LYS A 71 -27.48 -12.20 -7.49
N LEU A 72 -26.94 -12.08 -6.28
CA LEU A 72 -26.16 -10.91 -5.83
C LEU A 72 -24.65 -11.05 -6.10
N ALA A 73 -24.17 -12.21 -6.53
CA ALA A 73 -22.77 -12.41 -6.86
C ALA A 73 -22.41 -11.65 -8.15
N ARG A 74 -21.42 -10.76 -8.07
CA ARG A 74 -20.89 -10.01 -9.21
C ARG A 74 -19.42 -10.34 -9.43
N THR A 75 -19.01 -10.35 -10.70
CA THR A 75 -17.59 -10.55 -11.07
C THR A 75 -16.94 -9.19 -11.30
N TYR A 76 -15.88 -8.90 -10.54
CA TYR A 76 -15.08 -7.68 -10.69
C TYR A 76 -13.82 -7.98 -11.47
N ILE A 77 -13.49 -7.14 -12.46
CA ILE A 77 -12.22 -7.21 -13.18
C ILE A 77 -11.30 -6.13 -12.61
N LEU A 78 -10.17 -6.57 -12.05
CA LEU A 78 -9.14 -5.70 -11.50
C LEU A 78 -7.97 -5.63 -12.47
N ASP A 79 -7.96 -4.61 -13.30
CA ASP A 79 -6.83 -4.36 -14.21
C ASP A 79 -5.70 -3.68 -13.43
N VAL A 80 -4.53 -4.31 -13.41
CA VAL A 80 -3.32 -3.75 -12.82
C VAL A 80 -2.49 -3.14 -13.95
N PRO A 81 -2.45 -1.80 -14.09
CA PRO A 81 -1.78 -1.18 -15.23
C PRO A 81 -0.27 -1.35 -15.13
N ALA A 82 0.36 -1.67 -16.26
CA ALA A 82 1.81 -1.70 -16.35
C ALA A 82 2.40 -0.27 -16.30
N PRO A 83 3.58 -0.07 -15.69
CA PRO A 83 4.27 1.21 -15.77
C PRO A 83 4.62 1.57 -17.22
N ARG A 84 4.16 2.74 -17.71
CA ARG A 84 4.56 3.29 -19.01
C ARG A 84 6.08 3.48 -19.14
N GLY A 85 6.63 3.19 -20.32
CA GLY A 85 8.06 3.35 -20.62
C GLY A 85 8.55 4.81 -20.57
N GLN A 86 9.81 5.03 -20.22
CA GLN A 86 10.46 6.35 -20.22
C GLN A 86 10.78 6.79 -21.66
N ILE A 87 10.56 8.07 -21.96
CA ILE A 87 10.97 8.69 -23.23
C ILE A 87 12.23 9.49 -22.98
N THR A 88 13.28 9.24 -23.75
CA THR A 88 14.57 9.96 -23.68
C THR A 88 14.92 10.60 -25.01
N ASP A 89 15.78 11.60 -24.97
CA ASP A 89 16.43 12.14 -26.17
C ASP A 89 17.53 11.19 -26.70
N ARG A 90 18.22 11.62 -27.76
CA ARG A 90 19.36 10.89 -28.35
C ARG A 90 20.56 10.69 -27.41
N ASN A 91 20.65 11.48 -26.34
CA ASN A 91 21.72 11.44 -25.35
C ASN A 91 21.30 10.71 -24.06
N GLY A 92 20.09 10.15 -24.01
CA GLY A 92 19.53 9.47 -22.84
C GLY A 92 18.90 10.41 -21.80
N VAL A 93 18.79 11.70 -22.08
CA VAL A 93 18.15 12.67 -21.17
C VAL A 93 16.64 12.45 -21.18
N PRO A 94 16.00 12.27 -20.01
CA PRO A 94 14.57 12.01 -19.92
C PRO A 94 13.74 13.21 -20.38
N LEU A 95 12.84 12.96 -21.34
CA LEU A 95 11.82 13.89 -21.80
C LEU A 95 10.46 13.63 -21.12
N ALA A 96 10.14 12.36 -20.83
CA ALA A 96 8.95 11.98 -20.07
C ALA A 96 9.21 10.73 -19.22
N GLN A 97 8.83 10.78 -17.94
CA GLN A 97 9.02 9.69 -16.98
C GLN A 97 7.73 9.42 -16.20
N ASN A 98 7.61 8.25 -15.59
CA ASN A 98 6.56 7.99 -14.61
C ASN A 98 7.09 8.29 -13.21
N ARG A 99 6.23 8.90 -12.39
CA ARG A 99 6.43 9.06 -10.96
C ARG A 99 5.29 8.36 -10.23
N LEU A 100 5.62 7.63 -9.19
CA LEU A 100 4.62 7.10 -8.26
C LEU A 100 3.99 8.27 -7.49
N SER A 101 2.67 8.37 -7.54
CA SER A 101 1.87 9.29 -6.74
C SER A 101 0.88 8.49 -5.92
N TYR A 102 0.27 9.12 -4.93
CA TYR A 102 -0.72 8.48 -4.08
C TYR A 102 -2.03 9.26 -4.12
N ASN A 103 -3.14 8.54 -4.16
CA ASN A 103 -4.48 9.08 -3.96
C ASN A 103 -4.98 8.66 -2.59
N LEU A 104 -5.66 9.57 -1.89
CA LEU A 104 -6.29 9.28 -0.63
C LEU A 104 -7.73 8.84 -0.89
N ALA A 105 -8.14 7.71 -0.30
CA ALA A 105 -9.46 7.16 -0.47
C ALA A 105 -10.06 6.68 0.86
N ILE A 106 -11.39 6.67 0.95
CA ILE A 106 -12.14 6.16 2.09
C ILE A 106 -12.67 4.77 1.75
N ASN A 107 -12.47 3.83 2.67
CA ASN A 107 -13.08 2.51 2.63
C ASN A 107 -14.26 2.48 3.60
N PHE A 108 -15.44 2.18 3.08
CA PHE A 108 -16.59 1.89 3.92
C PHE A 108 -16.43 0.48 4.52
N PRO A 109 -16.85 0.28 5.78
CA PRO A 109 -16.85 -1.04 6.39
C PRO A 109 -17.80 -1.98 5.63
N THR A 110 -17.45 -3.26 5.59
CA THR A 110 -18.29 -4.33 5.03
C THR A 110 -18.80 -5.17 6.20
N PRO A 111 -20.10 -5.51 6.29
CA PRO A 111 -21.18 -5.25 5.32
C PRO A 111 -21.59 -3.77 5.20
N LEU A 112 -22.19 -3.39 4.07
CA LEU A 112 -22.67 -2.02 3.82
C LEU A 112 -24.07 -1.82 4.43
N ASP A 113 -24.14 -1.73 5.74
CA ASP A 113 -25.38 -1.67 6.54
C ASP A 113 -25.75 -0.25 7.02
N PHE A 114 -25.00 0.78 6.61
CA PHE A 114 -25.24 2.15 7.05
C PHE A 114 -26.49 2.73 6.38
N SER A 115 -27.28 3.47 7.17
CA SER A 115 -28.24 4.41 6.60
C SER A 115 -27.54 5.53 5.83
N ASP A 116 -28.24 6.18 4.90
CA ASP A 116 -27.69 7.28 4.10
C ASP A 116 -27.06 8.38 4.97
N ALA A 117 -27.74 8.78 6.06
CA ALA A 117 -27.24 9.79 6.99
C ALA A 117 -25.96 9.31 7.70
N GLN A 118 -25.90 8.05 8.11
CA GLN A 118 -24.70 7.47 8.74
C GLN A 118 -23.53 7.39 7.74
N ALA A 119 -23.79 7.00 6.49
CA ALA A 119 -22.77 6.93 5.45
C ALA A 119 -22.16 8.31 5.15
N VAL A 120 -22.99 9.35 5.06
CA VAL A 120 -22.52 10.73 4.89
C VAL A 120 -21.73 11.20 6.10
N ASN A 121 -22.25 11.01 7.32
CA ASN A 121 -21.56 11.42 8.54
C ASN A 121 -20.20 10.73 8.69
N PHE A 122 -20.14 9.42 8.41
CA PHE A 122 -18.90 8.65 8.40
C PHE A 122 -17.90 9.23 7.41
N ALA A 123 -18.30 9.43 6.15
CA ALA A 123 -17.42 9.98 5.14
C ALA A 123 -16.95 11.41 5.48
N ARG A 124 -17.83 12.26 6.00
CA ARG A 124 -17.52 13.63 6.42
C ARG A 124 -16.49 13.66 7.53
N GLU A 125 -16.66 12.83 8.56
CA GLU A 125 -15.68 12.70 9.65
C GLU A 125 -14.29 12.33 9.11
N LYS A 126 -14.22 11.38 8.16
CA LYS A 126 -12.96 10.98 7.53
C LYS A 126 -12.38 12.07 6.63
N ILE A 127 -13.20 12.77 5.85
CA ILE A 127 -12.79 13.89 5.01
C ILE A 127 -12.19 15.01 5.86
N ASP A 128 -12.81 15.34 6.99
CA ASP A 128 -12.33 16.40 7.88
C ASP A 128 -11.02 16.01 8.56
N LYS A 129 -10.89 14.75 9.01
CA LYS A 129 -9.63 14.21 9.54
C LYS A 129 -8.53 14.22 8.50
N ALA A 130 -8.81 13.73 7.28
CA ALA A 130 -7.88 13.74 6.17
C ALA A 130 -7.45 15.16 5.81
N GLY A 131 -8.39 16.09 5.69
CA GLY A 131 -8.13 17.49 5.37
C GLY A 131 -7.22 18.18 6.39
N LYS A 132 -7.39 17.86 7.68
CA LYS A 132 -6.50 18.34 8.76
C LYS A 132 -5.10 17.75 8.65
N LEU A 133 -4.97 16.47 8.31
CA LEU A 133 -3.66 15.80 8.18
C LEU A 133 -2.85 16.33 7.00
N ILE A 134 -3.49 16.50 5.84
CA ILE A 134 -2.80 16.98 4.63
C ILE A 134 -2.71 18.52 4.56
N GLY A 135 -3.49 19.25 5.38
CA GLY A 135 -3.56 20.70 5.34
C GLY A 135 -4.31 21.27 4.11
N ARG A 136 -5.20 20.48 3.50
CA ARG A 136 -5.95 20.84 2.29
C ARG A 136 -7.45 20.86 2.56
N THR A 137 -8.14 21.83 1.95
CA THR A 137 -9.60 21.84 1.95
C THR A 137 -10.14 20.87 0.90
N LEU A 138 -10.86 19.84 1.36
CA LEU A 138 -11.49 18.83 0.51
C LEU A 138 -12.98 19.14 0.37
N ARG A 139 -13.38 19.58 -0.83
CA ARG A 139 -14.79 19.89 -1.15
C ARG A 139 -15.40 18.76 -1.95
N ILE A 140 -16.23 17.96 -1.28
CA ILE A 140 -16.98 16.85 -1.86
C ILE A 140 -18.46 17.05 -1.49
N SER A 141 -19.38 16.79 -2.42
CA SER A 141 -20.81 16.93 -2.16
C SER A 141 -21.38 15.67 -1.48
N ASP A 142 -22.44 15.82 -0.68
CA ASP A 142 -23.06 14.69 0.01
C ASP A 142 -23.70 13.71 -0.98
N GLU A 143 -24.22 14.23 -2.11
CA GLU A 143 -24.78 13.41 -3.18
C GLU A 143 -23.71 12.54 -3.85
N ALA A 144 -22.47 13.04 -3.96
CA ALA A 144 -21.36 12.25 -4.49
C ALA A 144 -21.00 11.09 -3.55
N ILE A 145 -21.00 11.35 -2.23
CA ILE A 145 -20.75 10.34 -1.20
C ILE A 145 -21.83 9.26 -1.24
N LEU A 146 -23.11 9.67 -1.20
CA LEU A 146 -24.25 8.76 -1.22
C LEU A 146 -24.32 7.93 -2.50
N ARG A 147 -24.08 8.57 -3.65
CA ARG A 147 -24.05 7.88 -4.94
C ARG A 147 -22.96 6.82 -4.96
N HIS A 148 -21.75 7.14 -4.48
CA HIS A 148 -20.67 6.16 -4.37
C HIS A 148 -21.03 5.04 -3.39
N TYR A 149 -21.56 5.36 -2.21
CA TYR A 149 -21.92 4.37 -1.19
C TYR A 149 -22.92 3.33 -1.73
N ARG A 150 -23.99 3.79 -2.39
CA ARG A 150 -25.05 2.91 -2.92
C ARG A 150 -24.60 2.08 -4.12
N ASN A 151 -23.84 2.68 -5.03
CA ASN A 151 -23.50 2.03 -6.30
C ASN A 151 -22.20 1.23 -6.24
N ARG A 152 -21.25 1.70 -5.43
CA ARG A 152 -19.82 1.34 -5.43
C ARG A 152 -19.22 1.29 -4.03
N GLY A 153 -20.02 1.09 -2.97
CA GLY A 153 -19.56 1.20 -1.57
C GLY A 153 -18.43 0.26 -1.17
N ILE A 154 -18.28 -0.88 -1.86
CA ILE A 154 -17.18 -1.84 -1.68
C ILE A 154 -15.84 -1.25 -2.18
N MET A 155 -15.89 -0.32 -3.14
CA MET A 155 -14.69 0.30 -3.69
C MET A 155 -14.24 1.51 -2.87
N PRO A 156 -12.93 1.77 -2.81
CA PRO A 156 -12.40 2.94 -2.13
C PRO A 156 -12.84 4.24 -2.81
N PHE A 157 -13.49 5.13 -2.06
CA PHE A 157 -13.96 6.43 -2.50
C PHE A 157 -12.82 7.46 -2.50
N GLU A 158 -12.37 7.92 -3.66
CA GLU A 158 -11.27 8.89 -3.75
C GLU A 158 -11.66 10.28 -3.27
N ILE A 159 -10.97 10.78 -2.25
CA ILE A 159 -11.20 12.10 -1.67
C ILE A 159 -10.15 13.14 -2.08
N ALA A 160 -8.91 12.69 -2.33
CA ALA A 160 -7.82 13.54 -2.78
C ALA A 160 -6.95 12.77 -3.77
N GLN A 161 -6.54 13.44 -4.84
CA GLN A 161 -5.71 12.84 -5.88
C GLN A 161 -4.35 13.55 -5.96
N ASN A 162 -3.34 12.79 -6.38
CA ASN A 162 -1.97 13.26 -6.58
C ASN A 162 -1.40 14.00 -5.36
N LEU A 163 -1.26 13.28 -4.24
CA LEU A 163 -0.62 13.80 -3.05
C LEU A 163 0.82 14.26 -3.36
N SER A 164 1.17 15.41 -2.84
CA SER A 164 2.56 15.89 -2.80
C SER A 164 3.40 15.02 -1.86
N GLN A 165 4.71 15.10 -2.00
CA GLN A 165 5.64 14.32 -1.17
C GLN A 165 5.46 14.63 0.33
N SER A 166 5.28 15.90 0.68
CA SER A 166 5.04 16.33 2.07
C SER A 166 3.69 15.86 2.62
N GLU A 167 2.63 15.88 1.81
CA GLU A 167 1.31 15.36 2.23
C GLU A 167 1.36 13.83 2.43
N TYR A 168 2.08 13.12 1.56
CA TYR A 168 2.27 11.68 1.70
C TYR A 168 3.01 11.34 3.00
N GLU A 169 4.11 12.03 3.30
CA GLU A 169 4.87 11.83 4.53
C GLU A 169 4.03 12.10 5.79
N ALA A 170 3.18 13.13 5.78
CA ALA A 170 2.29 13.43 6.88
C ALA A 170 1.25 12.32 7.15
N VAL A 171 0.77 11.67 6.09
CA VAL A 171 -0.31 10.67 6.18
C VAL A 171 0.23 9.24 6.37
N LYS A 172 1.41 8.93 5.82
CA LYS A 172 1.96 7.57 5.77
C LYS A 172 2.00 6.88 7.14
N ASP A 173 2.46 7.59 8.16
CA ASP A 173 2.63 7.02 9.50
C ASP A 173 1.38 7.23 10.39
N ASN A 174 0.47 8.14 9.99
CA ASN A 174 -0.71 8.54 10.77
C ASN A 174 -2.03 8.27 10.01
N LEU A 175 -2.13 7.12 9.36
CA LEU A 175 -3.31 6.79 8.55
C LEU A 175 -4.50 6.43 9.47
N PRO A 176 -5.59 7.21 9.47
CA PRO A 176 -6.75 6.91 10.30
C PRO A 176 -7.51 5.69 9.75
N ALA A 177 -8.13 4.92 10.66
CA ALA A 177 -8.93 3.76 10.28
C ALA A 177 -10.04 4.13 9.28
N GLY A 178 -10.21 3.31 8.24
CA GLY A 178 -11.16 3.54 7.16
C GLY A 178 -10.67 4.49 6.05
N ILE A 179 -9.43 5.00 6.15
CA ILE A 179 -8.76 5.70 5.05
C ILE A 179 -7.63 4.82 4.52
N MET A 180 -7.43 4.82 3.21
CA MET A 180 -6.33 4.14 2.55
C MET A 180 -5.63 5.05 1.54
N MET A 181 -4.34 4.80 1.31
CA MET A 181 -3.57 5.41 0.23
C MET A 181 -3.48 4.45 -0.95
N ARG A 182 -3.93 4.90 -2.12
CA ARG A 182 -3.88 4.14 -3.37
C ARG A 182 -2.68 4.60 -4.20
N PRO A 183 -1.71 3.74 -4.54
CA PRO A 183 -0.63 4.09 -5.45
C PRO A 183 -1.16 4.27 -6.88
N VAL A 184 -0.77 5.34 -7.55
CA VAL A 184 -1.12 5.66 -8.94
C VAL A 184 0.11 6.21 -9.67
N TYR A 185 0.37 5.75 -10.89
CA TYR A 185 1.45 6.28 -11.71
C TYR A 185 1.00 7.55 -12.43
N VAL A 186 1.77 8.63 -12.26
CA VAL A 186 1.54 9.93 -12.91
C VAL A 186 2.72 10.26 -13.82
N ARG A 187 2.45 10.74 -15.03
CA ARG A 187 3.49 11.15 -15.98
C ARG A 187 4.06 12.51 -15.61
N ILE A 188 5.39 12.63 -15.58
CA ILE A 188 6.12 13.87 -15.37
C ILE A 188 6.97 14.21 -16.60
N TYR A 189 7.08 15.50 -16.91
CA TYR A 189 7.81 16.03 -18.06
C TYR A 189 8.90 17.00 -17.55
N PRO A 190 10.13 16.52 -17.27
CA PRO A 190 11.16 17.30 -16.58
C PRO A 190 11.53 18.62 -17.29
N ASN A 191 11.52 18.63 -18.62
CA ASN A 191 11.88 19.80 -19.44
C ASN A 191 10.67 20.71 -19.77
N GLY A 192 9.50 20.44 -19.17
CA GLY A 192 8.31 21.26 -19.32
C GLY A 192 7.87 21.44 -20.78
N LYS A 193 8.03 22.66 -21.30
CA LYS A 193 7.51 23.04 -22.64
C LYS A 193 8.36 22.52 -23.81
N VAL A 194 9.58 22.06 -23.55
CA VAL A 194 10.50 21.60 -24.60
C VAL A 194 9.91 20.39 -25.32
N ALA A 195 9.80 20.48 -26.65
CA ALA A 195 9.26 19.42 -27.52
C ALA A 195 7.87 18.88 -27.12
N GLY A 196 7.05 19.68 -26.42
CA GLY A 196 5.74 19.24 -25.93
C GLY A 196 4.77 18.81 -27.04
N GLN A 197 4.85 19.41 -28.23
CA GLN A 197 4.04 19.01 -29.39
C GLN A 197 4.47 17.68 -30.00
N ILE A 198 5.74 17.31 -29.85
CA ILE A 198 6.30 16.05 -30.39
C ILE A 198 6.02 14.91 -29.40
N ILE A 199 6.26 15.16 -28.11
CA ILE A 199 6.08 14.14 -27.06
C ILE A 199 4.59 13.96 -26.71
N GLY A 200 3.82 15.06 -26.72
CA GLY A 200 2.45 15.10 -26.26
C GLY A 200 2.31 15.17 -24.74
N TYR A 201 1.10 14.87 -24.26
CA TYR A 201 0.78 14.78 -22.84
C TYR A 201 -0.18 13.62 -22.58
N THR A 202 -0.24 13.17 -21.33
CA THR A 202 -1.21 12.16 -20.87
C THR A 202 -2.38 12.87 -20.20
N GLY A 203 -3.60 12.63 -20.70
CA GLY A 203 -4.83 13.10 -20.07
C GLY A 203 -5.34 12.11 -19.03
N ARG A 204 -6.37 12.51 -18.28
CA ARG A 204 -7.17 11.55 -17.50
C ARG A 204 -8.08 10.81 -18.48
N THR A 205 -8.07 9.48 -18.43
CA THR A 205 -9.00 8.64 -19.20
C THR A 205 -10.40 8.79 -18.64
N GLY A 206 -11.19 9.70 -19.23
CA GLY A 206 -12.59 9.91 -18.93
C GLY A 206 -12.92 10.22 -17.46
N ARG A 207 -14.21 10.30 -17.17
CA ARG A 207 -14.74 10.29 -15.80
C ARG A 207 -14.97 8.83 -15.42
N ASN A 208 -14.55 8.45 -14.21
CA ASN A 208 -14.88 7.11 -13.70
C ASN A 208 -16.41 6.97 -13.64
N PRO A 209 -17.00 5.86 -14.09
CA PRO A 209 -18.43 5.65 -13.96
C PRO A 209 -18.86 5.70 -12.49
N ASP A 210 -19.96 6.41 -12.24
CA ASP A 210 -20.56 6.56 -10.92
C ASP A 210 -21.76 5.61 -10.71
N GLY A 211 -22.16 4.89 -11.76
CA GLY A 211 -23.31 3.98 -11.75
C GLY A 211 -23.03 2.69 -11.00
N ILE A 212 -24.05 1.83 -10.93
CA ILE A 212 -23.91 0.46 -10.42
C ILE A 212 -22.80 -0.24 -11.23
N VAL A 213 -21.93 -1.00 -10.56
CA VAL A 213 -20.87 -1.75 -11.25
C VAL A 213 -21.49 -2.80 -12.16
N ASP A 214 -21.18 -2.72 -13.45
CA ASP A 214 -21.59 -3.70 -14.45
C ASP A 214 -20.65 -4.90 -14.50
N ASN A 215 -21.15 -6.03 -15.00
CA ASN A 215 -20.31 -7.20 -15.24
C ASN A 215 -19.28 -6.88 -16.32
N HIS A 216 -18.03 -7.31 -16.09
CA HIS A 216 -16.88 -7.03 -16.97
C HIS A 216 -16.49 -5.56 -17.10
N GLU A 217 -16.98 -4.70 -16.21
CA GLU A 217 -16.50 -3.33 -16.12
C GLU A 217 -15.11 -3.28 -15.49
N THR A 218 -14.16 -2.61 -16.15
CA THR A 218 -12.85 -2.29 -15.57
C THR A 218 -13.03 -1.28 -14.44
N LEU A 219 -12.77 -1.70 -13.19
CA LEU A 219 -12.97 -0.84 -12.01
C LEU A 219 -11.99 0.34 -11.93
N TRP A 220 -10.79 0.15 -12.48
CA TRP A 220 -9.74 1.16 -12.53
C TRP A 220 -9.23 1.29 -13.97
N PRO A 221 -9.84 2.19 -14.77
CA PRO A 221 -9.37 2.41 -16.12
C PRO A 221 -7.93 2.93 -16.09
N GLU A 222 -7.15 2.57 -17.11
CA GLU A 222 -5.78 3.04 -17.23
C GLU A 222 -5.76 4.57 -17.29
N THR A 223 -5.12 5.21 -16.29
CA THR A 223 -4.79 6.65 -16.28
C THR A 223 -3.56 6.91 -17.12
#